data_AF-A0A2V8QJT9-F1
#
_entry.id   AF-A0A2V8QJT9-F1
#
_cell.length_a   1.000
_cell.length_b   1.000
_cell.length_c   1.000
_cell.angle_alpha   90.00
_cell.angle_beta   90.00
_cell.angle_gamma   90.00
#
_symmetry.space_group_name_H-M   'P 1'
#
loop_
_entity.id
_entity.type
_entity.pdbx_description
1 polymer ?
#
loop_
_entity_poly.entity_id
_entity_poly.type
_entity_poly.pdbx_seq_one_letter_code
_entity_poly.pdbx_strand_id
1 'polypeptide(L)'
;MGLIEVDNLNCWTAQVYGIGLMGKMADLSINISLKLIGCPVRAYGCASGQIRGAVHGLFYRYKSVGGFEYVADFLVGPQKDRPFAVNPGDSGMVLMLDTRARPCCNSRRARRTSASRSGVNITRA
;
A
#
# COMPACT_ATOMS: atom_id res chain seq x y z
N MET A 1 -0.64 -23.79 8.82
CA MET A 1 0.50 -23.84 9.77
C MET A 1 1.68 -24.46 9.04
N GLY A 2 2.77 -23.72 8.87
CA GLY A 2 4.00 -24.22 8.25
C GLY A 2 5.14 -24.14 9.25
N LEU A 3 5.84 -25.24 9.47
CA LEU A 3 7.09 -25.28 10.22
C LEU A 3 8.23 -25.05 9.23
N ILE A 4 9.18 -24.20 9.59
CA ILE A 4 10.40 -23.99 8.83
C ILE A 4 11.59 -24.41 9.70
N GLU A 5 12.46 -25.23 9.12
CA GLU A 5 13.72 -25.62 9.75
C GLU A 5 14.67 -24.42 9.70
N VAL A 6 15.31 -24.14 10.83
CA VAL A 6 16.27 -23.03 10.94
C VAL A 6 17.61 -23.59 11.36
N ASP A 7 18.52 -23.63 10.41
CA ASP A 7 19.85 -24.22 10.58
C ASP A 7 20.77 -23.37 11.48
N ASN A 8 20.51 -22.05 11.55
CA ASN A 8 21.33 -21.13 12.32
C ASN A 8 20.49 -20.02 12.97
N LEU A 9 20.36 -20.08 14.30
CA LEU A 9 19.62 -19.11 15.10
C LEU A 9 20.17 -17.68 14.98
N ASN A 10 21.47 -17.51 14.72
CA ASN A 10 22.09 -16.19 14.58
C ASN A 10 21.69 -15.48 13.27
N CYS A 11 21.13 -16.21 12.31
CA CYS A 11 20.61 -15.65 11.06
C CYS A 11 19.13 -15.23 11.19
N TRP A 12 18.48 -15.53 12.32
CA TRP A 12 17.08 -15.19 12.52
C TRP A 12 16.92 -13.68 12.73
N THR A 13 16.04 -13.06 11.94
CA THR A 13 15.65 -11.67 12.13
C THR A 13 14.15 -11.51 11.99
N ALA A 14 13.54 -10.66 12.82
CA ALA A 14 12.14 -10.26 12.67
C ALA A 14 11.96 -9.20 11.56
N GLN A 15 13.05 -8.80 10.90
CA GLN A 15 13.00 -7.89 9.76
C GLN A 15 12.46 -8.59 8.53
N VAL A 16 11.59 -7.90 7.79
CA VAL A 16 11.12 -8.39 6.51
C VAL A 16 12.23 -8.18 5.48
N TYR A 17 12.64 -9.27 4.84
CA TYR A 17 13.70 -9.27 3.83
C TYR A 17 13.47 -8.19 2.77
N GLY A 18 14.49 -7.36 2.51
CA GLY A 18 14.44 -6.28 1.51
C GLY A 18 13.56 -5.07 1.86
N ILE A 19 12.87 -5.06 3.01
CA ILE A 19 12.00 -3.96 3.45
C ILE A 19 12.52 -3.32 4.74
N GLY A 20 12.91 -4.15 5.72
CA GLY A 20 13.39 -3.73 7.04
C GLY A 20 12.40 -4.04 8.16
N LEU A 21 12.47 -3.26 9.24
CA LEU A 21 11.61 -3.42 10.41
C LEU A 21 10.16 -3.00 10.11
N MET A 22 9.22 -3.88 10.44
CA MET A 22 7.78 -3.59 10.38
C MET A 22 7.38 -2.56 11.44
N GLY A 23 6.48 -1.66 11.07
CA GLY A 23 5.86 -0.72 12.01
C GLY A 23 4.74 -1.36 12.84
N LYS A 24 3.90 -0.52 13.45
CA LYS A 24 2.69 -0.99 14.12
C LYS A 24 1.73 -1.62 13.11
N MET A 25 1.13 -2.75 13.45
CA MET A 25 0.06 -3.35 12.67
C MET A 25 -1.18 -2.44 12.73
N ALA A 26 -1.78 -2.20 11.57
CA ALA A 26 -3.07 -1.52 11.51
C ALA A 26 -4.19 -2.55 11.70
N ASP A 27 -5.10 -2.28 12.64
CA ASP A 27 -6.31 -3.07 12.77
C ASP A 27 -7.31 -2.64 11.69
N LEU A 28 -7.61 -3.56 10.77
CA LEU A 28 -8.53 -3.39 9.66
C LEU A 28 -9.80 -4.24 9.82
N SER A 29 -9.94 -4.95 10.94
CA SER A 29 -11.03 -5.92 11.16
C SER A 29 -12.40 -5.25 11.28
N ILE A 30 -12.45 -4.03 11.81
CA ILE A 30 -13.70 -3.33 12.13
C ILE A 30 -14.16 -2.45 10.96
N ASN A 31 -13.23 -1.83 10.22
CA ASN A 31 -13.55 -0.93 9.11
C ASN A 31 -12.35 -0.74 8.16
N ILE A 32 -12.54 -1.09 6.88
CA ILE A 32 -11.60 -0.78 5.81
C ILE A 32 -11.99 0.57 5.19
N SER A 33 -11.34 1.65 5.64
CA SER A 33 -11.66 3.01 5.20
C SER A 33 -11.23 3.29 3.76
N LEU A 34 -12.06 4.01 3.00
CA LEU A 34 -11.71 4.55 1.67
C LEU A 34 -10.46 5.44 1.67
N LYS A 35 -10.01 5.92 2.84
CA LYS A 35 -8.74 6.65 3.00
C LYS A 35 -7.52 5.82 2.61
N LEU A 36 -7.63 4.49 2.57
CA LEU A 36 -6.56 3.60 2.13
C LEU A 36 -6.31 3.68 0.63
N ILE A 37 -7.29 4.13 -0.17
CA ILE A 37 -7.11 4.31 -1.61
C ILE A 37 -6.11 5.44 -1.86
N GLY A 38 -5.07 5.12 -2.62
CA GLY A 38 -3.93 5.98 -2.92
C GLY A 38 -2.82 5.93 -1.87
N CYS A 39 -2.97 5.15 -0.80
CA CYS A 39 -1.87 4.91 0.13
C CYS A 39 -0.77 4.09 -0.55
N PRO A 40 0.50 4.48 -0.38
CA PRO A 40 1.62 3.79 -0.99
C PRO A 40 1.91 2.50 -0.24
N VAL A 41 2.38 1.50 -0.97
CA VAL A 41 2.76 0.19 -0.44
C VAL A 41 4.12 -0.24 -0.97
N ARG A 42 4.81 -1.06 -0.18
CA ARG A 42 6.11 -1.64 -0.48
C ARG A 42 6.06 -3.15 -0.26
N ALA A 43 6.76 -3.88 -1.10
CA ALA A 43 6.97 -5.31 -0.96
C ALA A 43 8.35 -5.71 -1.47
N TYR A 44 8.73 -6.95 -1.18
CA TYR A 44 9.85 -7.62 -1.81
C TYR A 44 9.37 -8.98 -2.33
N GLY A 45 9.31 -9.11 -3.66
CA GLY A 45 8.96 -10.35 -4.34
C GLY A 45 10.20 -11.18 -4.64
N CYS A 46 10.06 -12.50 -4.69
CA CYS A 46 11.18 -13.40 -4.98
C CYS A 46 11.65 -13.25 -6.44
N ALA A 47 10.73 -13.02 -7.39
CA ALA A 47 11.05 -12.89 -8.80
C ALA A 47 11.34 -11.44 -9.20
N SER A 48 10.58 -10.48 -8.68
CA SER A 48 10.68 -9.07 -9.09
C SER A 48 11.52 -8.20 -8.15
N GLY A 49 11.96 -8.73 -7.00
CA GLY A 49 12.70 -7.96 -6.01
C GLY A 49 11.85 -6.85 -5.38
N GLN A 50 12.41 -5.64 -5.26
CA GLN A 50 11.73 -4.53 -4.58
C GLN A 50 10.56 -3.97 -5.42
N ILE A 51 9.36 -4.06 -4.87
CA ILE A 51 8.13 -3.54 -5.49
C ILE A 51 7.62 -2.32 -4.73
N ARG A 52 7.14 -1.32 -5.47
CA ARG A 52 6.50 -0.11 -4.94
C ARG A 52 5.23 0.18 -5.71
N GLY A 53 4.12 0.33 -5.01
CA GLY A 53 2.81 0.57 -5.61
C GLY A 53 1.92 1.43 -4.74
N ALA A 54 0.64 1.47 -5.07
CA ALA A 54 -0.39 2.08 -4.26
C ALA A 54 -1.67 1.24 -4.29
N VAL A 55 -2.46 1.35 -3.23
CA VAL A 55 -3.81 0.77 -3.19
C VAL A 55 -4.70 1.55 -4.16
N HIS A 56 -5.27 0.90 -5.16
CA HIS A 56 -6.12 1.52 -6.17
C HIS A 56 -7.62 1.29 -5.92
N GLY A 57 -7.96 0.21 -5.24
CA GLY A 57 -9.35 -0.14 -4.97
C GLY A 57 -9.47 -1.11 -3.81
N LEU A 58 -10.70 -1.24 -3.34
CA LEU A 58 -11.10 -2.18 -2.31
C LEU A 58 -12.14 -3.15 -2.88
N PHE A 59 -12.20 -4.37 -2.37
CA PHE A 59 -13.19 -5.39 -2.75
C PHE A 59 -13.27 -5.65 -4.28
N TYR A 60 -12.11 -5.80 -4.91
CA TYR A 60 -12.00 -6.00 -6.36
C TYR A 60 -12.33 -7.44 -6.75
N ARG A 61 -13.35 -7.61 -7.60
CA ARG A 61 -13.70 -8.91 -8.17
C ARG A 61 -12.87 -9.17 -9.42
N TYR A 62 -12.23 -10.33 -9.48
CA TYR A 62 -11.45 -10.76 -10.64
C TYR A 62 -11.73 -12.22 -10.98
N LYS A 63 -11.50 -12.56 -12.24
CA LYS A 63 -11.62 -13.93 -12.75
C LYS A 63 -10.23 -14.44 -13.09
N SER A 64 -9.85 -15.58 -12.54
CA SER A 64 -8.61 -16.25 -12.93
C SER A 64 -8.79 -16.91 -14.30
N VAL A 65 -7.68 -17.11 -15.01
CA VAL A 65 -7.69 -17.83 -16.30
C VAL A 65 -8.24 -19.26 -16.12
N GLY A 66 -8.07 -19.86 -14.95
CA GLY A 66 -8.63 -21.17 -14.59
C GLY A 66 -10.16 -21.17 -14.38
N GLY A 67 -10.86 -20.06 -14.63
CA GLY A 67 -12.32 -20.00 -14.61
C GLY A 67 -12.95 -19.69 -13.25
N PHE A 68 -12.14 -19.56 -12.19
CA PHE A 68 -12.62 -19.23 -10.85
C PHE A 68 -12.75 -17.72 -10.67
N GLU A 69 -13.81 -17.31 -9.98
CA GLU A 69 -14.01 -15.92 -9.59
C GLU A 69 -13.64 -15.72 -8.13
N TYR A 70 -12.93 -14.63 -7.88
CA TYR A 70 -12.44 -14.27 -6.56
C TYR A 70 -12.78 -12.81 -6.26
N VAL A 71 -12.81 -12.49 -4.98
CA VAL A 71 -12.89 -11.11 -4.48
C VAL A 71 -11.63 -10.86 -3.65
N ALA A 72 -10.87 -9.84 -4.02
CA ALA A 72 -9.71 -9.38 -3.26
C ALA A 72 -10.09 -8.16 -2.44
N ASP A 73 -9.70 -8.12 -1.16
CA ASP A 73 -9.95 -6.97 -0.30
C ASP A 73 -9.25 -5.70 -0.80
N PHE A 74 -8.07 -5.85 -1.42
CA PHE A 74 -7.26 -4.76 -1.95
C PHE A 74 -6.85 -5.03 -3.38
N LEU A 75 -7.01 -4.03 -4.24
CA LEU A 75 -6.36 -3.95 -5.55
C LEU A 75 -5.15 -3.02 -5.42
N VAL A 76 -3.95 -3.55 -5.70
CA VAL A 76 -2.71 -2.77 -5.68
C VAL A 76 -2.18 -2.62 -7.11
N GLY A 77 -1.72 -1.42 -7.44
CA GLY A 77 -1.19 -1.10 -8.75
C GLY A 77 -0.03 -0.10 -8.71
N PRO A 78 0.36 0.41 -9.88
CA PRO A 78 1.49 1.33 -10.00
C PRO A 78 1.26 2.67 -9.30
N GLN A 79 2.28 3.12 -8.59
CA GLN A 79 2.37 4.52 -8.18
C GLN A 79 2.87 5.34 -9.38
N LYS A 80 2.27 6.52 -9.59
CA LYS A 80 2.55 7.47 -10.69
C LYS A 80 3.98 7.37 -11.26
N ASP A 81 4.08 7.19 -12.57
CA ASP A 81 5.32 7.15 -13.36
C ASP A 81 6.34 6.09 -12.94
N ARG A 82 5.94 5.09 -12.14
CA ARG A 82 6.78 3.92 -11.81
C ARG A 82 6.19 2.65 -12.40
N PRO A 83 7.01 1.81 -13.04
CA PRO A 83 6.58 0.49 -13.46
C PRO A 83 6.22 -0.34 -12.22
N PHE A 84 5.08 -1.00 -12.28
CA PHE A 84 4.64 -1.99 -11.30
C PHE A 84 4.49 -3.30 -12.03
N ALA A 85 5.55 -4.10 -11.98
CA ALA A 85 5.56 -5.44 -12.54
C ALA A 85 5.56 -6.43 -11.39
N VAL A 86 4.61 -7.36 -11.44
CA VAL A 86 4.58 -8.57 -10.61
C VAL A 86 4.71 -9.74 -11.56
N ASN A 87 5.59 -10.67 -11.22
CA ASN A 87 5.92 -11.82 -12.05
C ASN A 87 5.50 -13.11 -11.33
N PRO A 88 5.28 -14.21 -12.09
CA PRO A 88 5.15 -15.54 -11.48
C PRO A 88 6.35 -15.81 -10.55
N GLY A 89 6.07 -16.19 -9.31
CA GLY A 89 7.07 -16.32 -8.24
C GLY A 89 7.03 -15.22 -7.19
N ASP A 90 6.34 -14.10 -7.45
CA ASP A 90 6.02 -13.10 -6.41
C ASP A 90 4.77 -13.46 -5.59
N SER A 91 4.08 -14.55 -5.96
CA SER A 91 2.91 -15.05 -5.24
C SER A 91 3.23 -15.26 -3.76
N GLY A 92 2.40 -14.70 -2.88
CA GLY A 92 2.63 -14.77 -1.43
C GLY A 92 3.52 -13.65 -0.87
N MET A 93 4.01 -12.73 -1.71
CA MET A 93 4.72 -11.55 -1.19
C MET A 93 3.85 -10.75 -0.22
N VAL A 94 4.46 -10.26 0.85
CA VAL A 94 3.77 -9.43 1.84
C VAL A 94 3.86 -7.97 1.42
N LEU A 95 2.69 -7.36 1.20
CA LEU A 95 2.54 -5.93 0.91
C LEU A 95 2.37 -5.15 2.21
N MET A 96 3.21 -4.14 2.41
CA MET A 96 3.22 -3.33 3.61
C MET A 96 2.92 -1.87 3.28
N LEU A 97 2.05 -1.23 4.07
CA LEU A 97 1.76 0.20 3.92
C LEU A 97 3.01 1.02 4.22
N ASP A 98 3.38 1.93 3.32
CA ASP A 98 4.49 2.85 3.53
C ASP A 98 3.98 4.15 4.16
N THR A 99 4.06 4.23 5.48
CA THR A 99 3.62 5.41 6.25
C THR A 99 4.53 6.62 6.09
N ARG A 100 5.74 6.44 5.54
CA ARG A 100 6.69 7.54 5.29
C ARG A 100 6.45 8.18 3.94
N ALA A 101 5.95 7.41 2.97
CA ALA A 101 5.66 7.91 1.64
C ALA A 101 4.33 8.68 1.62
N ARG A 102 4.30 9.78 0.85
CA ARG A 102 3.06 10.55 0.67
C ARG A 102 2.05 9.71 -0.11
N PRO A 103 0.77 9.65 0.34
CA PRO A 103 -0.28 9.07 -0.48
C PRO A 103 -0.39 9.85 -1.78
N CYS A 104 -0.64 9.13 -2.88
CA CYS A 104 -0.76 9.72 -4.21
C CYS A 104 -2.08 10.49 -4.39
N CYS A 105 -2.67 10.98 -3.29
CA CYS A 105 -4.05 11.44 -3.22
C CYS A 105 -4.44 12.32 -4.41
N ASN A 106 -5.60 11.98 -4.98
CA ASN A 106 -6.27 12.62 -6.09
C ASN A 106 -5.91 14.10 -6.25
N SER A 107 -5.23 14.43 -7.35
CA SER A 107 -4.78 15.75 -7.78
C SER A 107 -5.85 16.86 -7.81
N ARG A 108 -7.13 16.52 -7.55
CA ARG A 108 -8.25 17.46 -7.51
C ARG A 108 -8.48 18.11 -6.15
N ARG A 109 -8.04 17.54 -5.02
CA ARG A 109 -8.33 18.10 -3.68
C ARG A 109 -7.27 19.08 -3.17
N ALA A 110 -6.03 18.95 -3.62
CA ALA A 110 -4.92 19.81 -3.19
C ALA A 110 -5.02 21.27 -3.70
N ARG A 111 -5.93 21.57 -4.65
CA ARG A 111 -6.06 22.91 -5.25
C ARG A 111 -7.15 23.80 -4.63
N ARG A 112 -7.87 23.35 -3.58
CA ARG A 112 -8.94 24.15 -2.93
C ARG A 112 -8.55 24.86 -1.63
N THR A 113 -7.37 24.62 -1.07
CA THR A 113 -6.98 25.20 0.24
C THR A 113 -5.83 26.20 0.19
N SER A 114 -5.34 26.59 -0.99
CA SER A 114 -4.30 27.63 -1.12
C SER A 114 -4.79 28.94 -1.74
N ALA A 115 -6.11 29.14 -1.86
CA ALA A 115 -6.65 30.46 -2.14
C ALA A 115 -6.58 31.31 -0.86
N SER A 116 -5.45 31.99 -0.71
CA SER A 116 -5.31 33.23 0.06
C SER A 116 -6.58 34.08 -0.09
N ARG A 117 -7.37 34.19 0.98
CA ARG A 117 -8.33 35.28 1.14
C ARG A 117 -7.76 36.19 2.20
N SER A 118 -7.06 37.20 1.70
CA SER A 118 -6.74 38.47 2.34
C SER A 118 -7.82 38.89 3.35
N GLY A 119 -7.36 39.27 4.54
CA GLY A 119 -8.20 39.73 5.63
C GLY A 119 -9.11 40.89 5.22
N VAL A 120 -10.38 40.78 5.58
CA VAL A 120 -11.32 41.90 5.61
C VAL A 120 -11.44 42.28 7.09
N ASN A 121 -10.84 43.42 7.44
CA ASN A 121 -11.06 44.09 8.73
C ASN A 121 -12.48 44.64 8.74
N ILE A 122 -13.30 44.17 9.67
CA ILE A 122 -14.62 44.76 9.95
C ILE A 122 -14.43 45.68 11.16
N THR A 123 -14.26 46.97 10.91
CA THR A 123 -14.35 47.99 11.95
C THR A 123 -15.83 48.25 12.23
N ARG A 124 -16.23 48.10 13.50
CA ARG A 124 -17.55 48.49 14.01
C ARG A 124 -17.78 49.98 13.81
N ALA A 125 -19.00 50.33 13.44
CA ALA A 125 -19.62 51.65 13.65
C ALA A 125 -20.84 51.44 14.56
#